data_AF-A0A953SBJ9-F1
#
_entry.id   AF-A0A953SBJ9-F1
#
_cell.length_a   1.000
_cell.length_b   1.000
_cell.length_c   1.000
_cell.angle_alpha   90.00
_cell.angle_beta   90.00
_cell.angle_gamma   90.00
#
_symmetry.space_group_name_H-M   'P 1'
#
loop_
_entity.id
_entity.type
_entity.pdbx_description
1 polymer ?
#
loop_
_entity_poly.entity_id
_entity_poly.type
_entity_poly.pdbx_seq_one_letter_code
_entity_poly.pdbx_strand_id
1 'polypeptide(L)'
;MRNKKAIRKRKATHGKRRAAQKKLAPRDWRVLEFAAVEPTGLGPNAAGQSGDIEGLSTVASGNSESVAELVEEGQDLEAEKVSGVENVPDADEAEVSTHDRKG
;
A
#
# COMPACT_ATOMS: atom_id res chain seq x y z
N MET A 1 -23.02 -66.69 53.73
CA MET A 1 -22.43 -65.33 53.69
C MET A 1 -22.37 -64.90 52.23
N ARG A 2 -23.07 -63.83 51.84
CA ARG A 2 -23.24 -63.37 50.44
C ARG A 2 -22.43 -62.09 50.23
N ASN A 3 -21.40 -62.15 49.40
CA ASN A 3 -20.44 -61.07 49.23
C ASN A 3 -20.96 -60.07 48.17
N LYS A 4 -21.22 -58.84 48.60
CA LYS A 4 -21.70 -57.72 47.78
C LYS A 4 -20.55 -57.22 46.88
N LYS A 5 -20.76 -57.21 45.55
CA LYS A 5 -19.81 -56.60 44.60
C LYS A 5 -19.93 -55.08 44.68
N ALA A 6 -18.83 -54.41 45.05
CA ALA A 6 -18.73 -52.95 45.05
C ALA A 6 -18.18 -52.43 43.72
N ILE A 7 -18.86 -51.43 43.16
CA ILE A 7 -18.61 -50.81 41.86
C ILE A 7 -17.32 -49.95 41.93
N ARG A 8 -16.40 -50.20 40.99
CA ARG A 8 -15.11 -49.49 40.86
C ARG A 8 -15.34 -48.06 40.39
N LYS A 9 -15.04 -47.06 41.21
CA LYS A 9 -14.94 -45.65 40.80
C LYS A 9 -13.55 -45.39 40.22
N ARG A 10 -13.45 -45.12 38.92
CA ARG A 10 -12.21 -44.66 38.27
C ARG A 10 -12.05 -43.16 38.56
N LYS A 11 -10.95 -42.78 39.20
CA LYS A 11 -10.59 -41.37 39.42
C LYS A 11 -9.53 -40.99 38.38
N ALA A 12 -9.88 -40.13 37.42
CA ALA A 12 -8.94 -39.59 36.46
C ALA A 12 -8.03 -38.58 37.17
N THR A 13 -6.75 -38.91 37.33
CA THR A 13 -5.73 -37.96 37.78
C THR A 13 -5.22 -37.20 36.56
N HIS A 14 -5.75 -35.98 36.39
CA HIS A 14 -5.27 -34.99 35.42
C HIS A 14 -3.81 -34.64 35.74
N GLY A 15 -2.88 -35.28 35.04
CA GLY A 15 -1.44 -35.04 35.16
C GLY A 15 -1.08 -33.63 34.69
N LYS A 16 -0.60 -32.80 35.62
CA LYS A 16 -0.11 -31.45 35.36
C LYS A 16 1.18 -31.51 34.56
N ARG A 17 1.14 -31.16 33.27
CA ARG A 17 2.34 -30.84 32.49
C ARG A 17 2.74 -29.39 32.80
N ARG A 18 3.85 -29.18 33.51
CA ARG A 18 4.40 -27.83 33.70
C ARG A 18 5.17 -27.40 32.45
N ALA A 19 4.77 -26.23 31.95
CA ALA A 19 5.13 -25.67 30.66
C ALA A 19 6.62 -25.29 30.59
N ALA A 20 7.25 -25.60 29.45
CA ALA A 20 8.55 -25.05 29.10
C ALA A 20 8.43 -23.52 28.99
N GLN A 21 9.21 -22.81 29.80
CA GLN A 21 9.30 -21.36 29.76
C GLN A 21 9.96 -20.95 28.44
N LYS A 22 9.16 -20.55 27.46
CA LYS A 22 9.67 -19.91 26.25
C LYS A 22 10.12 -18.50 26.63
N LYS A 23 11.41 -18.22 26.41
CA LYS A 23 11.98 -16.87 26.57
C LYS A 23 11.22 -15.93 25.62
N LEU A 24 10.58 -14.91 26.17
CA LEU A 24 9.94 -13.85 25.41
C LEU A 24 11.03 -13.02 24.75
N ALA A 25 11.07 -13.01 23.42
CA ALA A 25 11.91 -12.13 22.63
C ALA A 25 11.54 -10.65 22.92
N PRO A 26 12.48 -9.70 22.81
CA PRO A 26 12.19 -8.31 23.09
C PRO A 26 11.13 -7.75 22.15
N ARG A 27 10.29 -6.92 22.74
CA ARG A 27 9.23 -6.12 22.12
C ARG A 27 9.83 -5.03 21.23
N ASP A 28 9.03 -4.65 20.24
CA ASP A 28 9.08 -3.37 19.52
C ASP A 28 10.04 -3.21 18.34
N TRP A 29 9.79 -4.01 17.30
CA TRP A 29 9.83 -3.48 15.95
C TRP A 29 8.56 -3.97 15.23
N ARG A 30 7.48 -3.20 15.34
CA ARG A 30 6.32 -3.35 14.45
C ARG A 30 6.75 -2.82 13.08
N VAL A 31 7.55 -3.61 12.36
CA VAL A 31 7.54 -3.52 10.92
C VAL A 31 6.14 -3.96 10.53
N LEU A 32 5.39 -3.00 10.01
CA LEU A 32 4.15 -3.26 9.31
C LEU A 32 4.51 -4.31 8.26
N GLU A 33 4.08 -5.54 8.50
CA GLU A 33 4.30 -6.67 7.63
C GLU A 33 3.46 -6.40 6.39
N PHE A 34 4.01 -5.62 5.45
CA PHE A 34 3.63 -5.73 4.05
C PHE A 34 4.07 -7.14 3.69
N ALA A 35 3.19 -8.11 3.94
CA ALA A 35 3.41 -9.48 3.49
C ALA A 35 3.80 -9.34 2.03
N ALA A 36 5.04 -9.71 1.70
CA ALA A 36 5.49 -9.76 0.33
C ALA A 36 4.56 -10.76 -0.34
N VAL A 37 3.53 -10.23 -1.01
CA VAL A 37 2.74 -10.99 -1.95
C VAL A 37 3.76 -11.36 -3.00
N GLU A 38 4.19 -12.62 -2.97
CA GLU A 38 4.90 -13.21 -4.11
C GLU A 38 4.12 -12.78 -5.34
N PRO A 39 4.73 -12.04 -6.29
CA PRO A 39 4.02 -11.57 -7.46
C PRO A 39 3.66 -12.81 -8.27
N THR A 40 2.48 -13.37 -8.00
CA THR A 40 1.84 -14.30 -8.92
C THR A 40 1.72 -13.50 -10.20
N GLY A 41 2.53 -13.86 -11.20
CA GLY A 41 2.53 -13.18 -12.49
C GLY A 41 1.09 -12.93 -12.88
N LEU A 42 0.77 -11.66 -13.15
CA LEU A 42 -0.57 -11.25 -13.49
C LEU A 42 -1.02 -12.22 -14.60
N GLY A 43 -2.06 -13.04 -14.35
CA GLY A 43 -2.35 -14.22 -15.17
C GLY A 43 -2.49 -13.90 -16.67
N PRO A 44 -2.71 -14.87 -17.56
CA PRO A 44 -2.78 -14.63 -19.00
C PRO A 44 -3.77 -13.53 -19.46
N ASN A 45 -4.70 -13.12 -18.59
CA ASN A 45 -5.63 -12.00 -18.78
C ASN A 45 -5.08 -10.62 -18.35
N ALA A 46 -3.79 -10.53 -18.02
CA ALA A 46 -3.15 -9.32 -17.53
C ALA A 46 -2.21 -8.66 -18.54
N ALA A 47 -2.24 -9.13 -19.78
CA ALA A 47 -1.98 -8.24 -20.89
C ALA A 47 -2.98 -7.08 -20.74
N GLY A 48 -2.51 -5.98 -20.14
CA GLY A 48 -3.31 -4.80 -19.84
C GLY A 48 -3.94 -4.22 -21.08
N GLN A 49 -4.79 -3.21 -20.89
CA GLN A 49 -5.43 -2.44 -21.95
C GLN A 49 -4.38 -1.88 -22.94
N SER A 50 -3.95 -2.68 -23.92
CA SER A 50 -3.21 -2.23 -25.08
C SER A 50 -4.23 -1.65 -26.06
N GLY A 51 -4.87 -0.57 -25.63
CA GLY A 51 -5.67 0.28 -26.51
C GLY A 51 -4.79 1.45 -26.89
N ASP A 52 -4.63 1.68 -28.19
CA ASP A 52 -4.09 2.94 -28.67
C ASP A 52 -4.95 4.08 -28.11
N ILE A 53 -4.36 5.26 -27.94
CA ILE A 53 -5.10 6.46 -27.50
C ILE A 53 -6.20 6.91 -28.49
N GLU A 54 -6.36 6.18 -29.59
CA GLU A 54 -7.40 6.41 -30.59
C GLU A 54 -8.80 6.29 -29.96
N GLY A 55 -9.61 7.34 -30.13
CA GLY A 55 -10.95 7.42 -29.58
C GLY A 55 -11.04 7.97 -28.15
N LEU A 56 -9.91 8.27 -27.49
CA LEU A 56 -9.91 9.06 -26.26
C LEU A 56 -9.93 10.57 -26.58
N SER A 57 -10.66 11.34 -25.77
CA SER A 57 -10.66 12.79 -25.85
C SER A 57 -9.28 13.34 -25.47
N THR A 58 -8.74 14.24 -26.29
CA THR A 58 -7.53 15.01 -25.94
C THR A 58 -7.82 16.15 -24.97
N VAL A 59 -9.10 16.50 -24.80
CA VAL A 59 -9.54 17.53 -23.87
C VAL A 59 -9.66 16.90 -22.48
N ALA A 60 -9.01 17.54 -21.51
CA ALA A 60 -9.12 17.18 -20.10
C ALA A 60 -10.58 17.34 -19.65
N SER A 61 -11.13 16.32 -18.97
CA SER A 61 -12.49 16.36 -18.44
C SER A 61 -12.58 17.05 -17.06
N GLY A 62 -11.44 17.26 -16.40
CA GLY A 62 -11.33 17.92 -15.09
C GLY A 62 -11.03 19.42 -15.22
N ASN A 63 -11.22 20.13 -14.11
CA ASN A 63 -10.81 21.53 -14.03
C ASN A 63 -9.29 21.62 -13.96
N SER A 64 -8.72 22.71 -14.46
CA SER A 64 -7.31 23.03 -14.21
C SER A 64 -7.11 23.36 -12.74
N GLU A 65 -6.11 22.74 -12.13
CA GLU A 65 -5.70 22.98 -10.75
C GLU A 65 -4.65 24.10 -10.71
N SER A 66 -4.64 24.86 -9.62
CA SER A 66 -3.67 25.95 -9.44
C SER A 66 -2.33 25.42 -8.90
N VAL A 67 -1.22 26.14 -9.10
CA VAL A 67 0.10 25.77 -8.53
C VAL A 67 0.03 25.55 -7.01
N ALA A 68 -0.70 26.39 -6.29
CA ALA A 68 -0.86 26.27 -4.84
C ALA A 68 -1.56 24.96 -4.44
N GLU A 69 -2.59 24.56 -5.19
CA GLU A 69 -3.34 23.31 -4.92
C GLU A 69 -2.46 22.09 -5.15
N LEU A 70 -1.72 22.06 -6.26
CA LEU A 70 -0.78 20.96 -6.57
C LEU A 70 0.32 20.81 -5.51
N VAL A 71 0.84 21.92 -4.98
CA VAL A 71 1.84 21.90 -3.89
C VAL A 71 1.23 21.39 -2.59
N GLU A 72 0.00 21.78 -2.25
CA GLU A 72 -0.70 21.32 -1.04
C GLU A 72 -0.98 19.82 -1.09
N GLU A 73 -1.23 19.27 -2.28
CA GLU A 73 -1.40 17.83 -2.51
C GLU A 73 -0.08 17.06 -2.63
N GLY A 74 1.06 17.76 -2.64
CA GLY A 74 2.40 17.16 -2.75
C GLY A 74 2.79 16.75 -4.18
N GLN A 75 2.12 17.30 -5.19
CA GLN A 75 2.39 17.08 -6.61
C GLN A 75 3.40 18.11 -7.15
N ASP A 76 4.60 18.15 -6.56
CA ASP A 76 5.60 19.18 -6.86
C ASP A 76 6.03 19.20 -8.34
N LEU A 77 6.09 18.03 -8.99
CA LEU A 77 6.56 17.92 -10.38
C LEU A 77 5.54 18.50 -11.36
N GLU A 78 4.26 18.27 -11.10
CA GLU A 78 3.14 18.86 -11.83
C GLU A 78 3.09 20.38 -11.57
N ALA A 79 3.26 20.79 -10.31
CA ALA A 79 3.27 22.21 -9.93
C ALA A 79 4.39 23.00 -10.64
N GLU A 80 5.59 22.43 -10.76
CA GLU A 80 6.72 23.06 -11.46
C GLU A 80 6.44 23.26 -12.96
N LYS A 81 5.77 22.29 -13.59
CA LYS A 81 5.36 22.38 -15.01
C LYS A 81 4.30 23.46 -15.21
N VAL A 82 3.28 23.49 -14.35
CA VAL A 82 2.19 24.49 -14.43
C VAL A 82 2.74 25.89 -14.14
N SER A 83 3.64 26.02 -13.17
CA SER A 83 4.28 27.29 -12.83
C SER A 83 5.01 27.94 -14.00
N GLY A 84 5.68 27.14 -14.85
CA GLY A 84 6.34 27.65 -16.05
C GLY A 84 5.36 28.27 -17.06
N VAL A 85 4.14 27.73 -17.14
CA VAL A 85 3.08 28.22 -18.04
C VAL A 85 2.35 29.42 -17.44
N GLU A 86 2.01 29.40 -16.15
CA GLU A 86 1.27 30.49 -15.49
C GLU A 86 2.12 31.76 -15.29
N ASN A 87 3.43 31.60 -15.07
CA ASN A 87 4.36 32.72 -14.91
C ASN A 87 5.07 33.10 -16.21
N VAL A 88 4.54 32.70 -17.37
CA VAL A 88 5.15 33.02 -18.65
C VAL A 88 5.05 34.53 -18.93
N PRO A 89 6.14 35.18 -19.40
CA PRO A 89 6.07 36.50 -20.00
C PRO A 89 5.18 36.48 -21.25
N ASP A 90 4.81 37.66 -21.78
CA ASP A 90 4.06 37.71 -23.04
C ASP A 90 4.83 36.97 -24.15
N ALA A 91 4.09 36.36 -25.08
CA ALA A 91 4.65 35.45 -26.08
C ALA A 91 5.69 36.12 -27.01
N ASP A 92 5.64 37.45 -27.15
CA ASP A 92 6.60 38.24 -27.93
C ASP A 92 7.85 38.62 -27.11
N GLU A 93 7.85 38.38 -25.79
CA GLU A 93 8.91 38.79 -24.87
C GLU A 93 9.87 37.65 -24.51
N ALA A 94 9.38 36.42 -24.33
CA ALA A 94 10.23 35.26 -24.01
C ALA A 94 9.57 33.89 -24.26
N GLU A 95 10.41 32.86 -24.41
CA GLU A 95 10.01 31.46 -24.47
C GLU A 95 9.71 30.89 -23.07
N VAL A 96 8.86 29.85 -23.00
CA VAL A 96 8.46 29.18 -21.75
C VAL A 96 9.60 28.29 -21.23
N SER A 97 9.93 28.38 -19.94
CA SER A 97 10.95 27.55 -19.30
C SER A 97 10.36 26.70 -18.17
N THR A 98 10.57 25.39 -18.24
CA THR A 98 10.34 24.47 -17.12
C THR A 98 11.69 23.98 -16.59
N HIS A 99 11.76 23.78 -15.28
CA HIS A 99 12.95 23.22 -14.64
C HIS A 99 12.70 21.74 -14.36
N ASP A 100 13.75 20.93 -14.48
CA ASP A 100 13.67 19.48 -14.25
C ASP A 100 14.54 19.14 -13.05
N ARG A 101 13.97 18.41 -12.08
CA ARG A 101 14.65 18.04 -10.84
C ARG A 101 15.73 17.01 -11.15
N LYS A 102 17.00 17.43 -11.13
CA LYS A 102 18.13 16.50 -11.16
C LYS A 102 18.09 15.60 -9.92
N GLY A 103 17.93 14.29 -10.15
CA GLY A 103 17.94 13.24 -9.13
C GLY A 103 19.29 13.02 -8.47
#